data_AF-A0A9X0QVT2-F1
#
_entry.id   AF-A0A9X0QVT2-F1
#
_cell.length_a   1.000
_cell.length_b   1.000
_cell.length_c   1.000
_cell.angle_alpha   90.00
_cell.angle_beta   90.00
_cell.angle_gamma   90.00
#
_symmetry.space_group_name_H-M   'P 1'
#
loop_
_entity.id
_entity.type
_entity.pdbx_description
1 polymer ?
#
loop_
_entity_poly.entity_id
_entity_poly.type
_entity_poly.pdbx_seq_one_letter_code
_entity_poly.pdbx_strand_id
1 'polypeptide(L)'
;MRFKGQPPGSGSGDISRRTQALRPSIALTATEARRARARRRKGEAPAAIAAHFNVPVEEVEKVLLQMRSPRPETTRGTLNVTLAAHAFVMGERQGREPLWVTMDRLFDELIRLRAQAASRSTARRRPAEQDDLLPGLLSERSNG
;
A
#
# COMPACT_ATOMS: atom_id res chain seq x y z
N MET A 1 -19.15 -2.46 16.81
CA MET A 1 -18.69 -2.36 15.40
C MET A 1 -17.53 -1.37 15.32
N ARG A 2 -16.34 -1.76 14.83
CA ARG A 2 -15.13 -0.90 14.81
C ARG A 2 -14.65 -0.67 13.38
N PHE A 3 -15.38 0.16 12.62
CA PHE A 3 -14.82 0.87 11.49
C PHE A 3 -14.98 2.37 11.77
N LYS A 4 -13.94 2.98 12.36
CA LYS A 4 -13.88 4.44 12.58
C LYS A 4 -13.12 5.05 11.40
N GLY A 5 -13.82 5.27 10.29
CA GLY A 5 -13.30 5.98 9.12
C GLY A 5 -14.40 6.83 8.54
N GLN A 6 -14.08 8.06 8.11
CA GLN A 6 -15.05 8.82 7.31
C GLN A 6 -15.25 8.09 5.98
N PRO A 7 -16.51 8.00 5.49
CA PRO A 7 -16.77 7.43 4.19
C PRO A 7 -15.94 8.18 3.13
N PRO A 8 -15.38 7.47 2.13
CA PRO A 8 -14.69 8.10 1.03
C PRO A 8 -15.54 9.24 0.44
N GLY A 9 -15.03 10.47 0.41
CA GLY A 9 -15.75 11.63 -0.12
C GLY A 9 -16.12 11.46 -1.60
N SER A 10 -17.09 12.23 -2.09
CA SER A 10 -17.55 12.22 -3.49
C SER A 10 -16.37 12.49 -4.45
N GLY A 11 -15.85 11.44 -5.09
CA GLY A 11 -14.64 11.48 -5.92
C GLY A 11 -13.57 10.46 -5.50
N SER A 12 -13.76 9.76 -4.39
CA SER A 12 -12.91 8.66 -3.95
C SER A 12 -13.10 7.44 -4.85
N GLY A 13 -12.34 7.40 -5.93
CA GLY A 13 -12.48 6.41 -7.00
C GLY A 13 -12.18 7.01 -8.36
N ASP A 14 -12.39 8.33 -8.50
CA ASP A 14 -12.02 9.08 -9.67
C ASP A 14 -10.52 9.33 -9.69
N ILE A 15 -9.95 9.29 -10.90
CA ILE A 15 -8.55 9.63 -11.09
C ILE A 15 -8.35 11.13 -10.86
N SER A 16 -7.31 11.50 -10.12
CA SER A 16 -6.92 12.91 -10.01
C SER A 16 -6.65 13.49 -11.41
N ARG A 17 -7.16 14.69 -11.69
CA ARG A 17 -6.90 15.43 -12.95
C ARG A 17 -5.40 15.53 -13.25
N ARG A 18 -4.58 15.68 -12.20
CA ARG A 18 -3.11 15.70 -12.29
C ARG A 18 -2.55 14.36 -12.74
N THR A 19 -3.08 13.25 -12.23
CA THR A 19 -2.67 11.90 -12.64
C THR A 19 -3.15 11.56 -14.05
N GLN A 20 -4.31 12.08 -14.46
CA GLN A 20 -4.81 11.91 -15.82
C GLN A 20 -3.90 12.58 -16.86
N ALA A 21 -3.37 13.78 -16.56
CA ALA A 21 -2.46 14.52 -17.45
C ALA A 21 -1.09 13.85 -17.65
N LEU A 22 -0.66 12.98 -16.73
CA LEU A 22 0.64 12.29 -16.80
C LEU A 22 0.57 10.96 -17.55
N ARG A 23 -0.61 10.52 -17.99
CA ARG A 23 -0.75 9.25 -18.70
C ARG A 23 -0.28 9.40 -20.15
N PRO A 24 0.42 8.39 -20.71
CA PRO A 24 0.73 8.38 -22.13
C PRO A 24 -0.56 8.47 -22.93
N SER A 25 -0.54 9.25 -24.01
CA SER A 25 -1.66 9.31 -24.95
C SER A 25 -1.98 7.91 -25.45
N ILE A 26 -3.26 7.58 -25.42
CA ILE A 26 -3.79 6.33 -25.94
C ILE A 26 -4.61 6.68 -27.18
N ALA A 27 -4.37 5.98 -28.29
CA ALA A 27 -5.10 6.19 -29.54
C ALA A 27 -6.60 5.87 -29.44
N LEU A 28 -6.98 5.03 -28.47
CA LEU A 28 -8.36 4.61 -28.22
C LEU A 28 -9.12 5.65 -27.40
N THR A 29 -10.34 5.96 -27.84
CA THR A 29 -11.29 6.74 -27.05
C THR A 29 -11.66 6.02 -25.75
N ALA A 30 -12.23 6.74 -24.78
CA ALA A 30 -12.68 6.14 -23.51
C ALA A 30 -13.68 4.98 -23.71
N THR A 31 -14.55 5.09 -24.72
CA THR A 31 -15.53 4.07 -25.07
C THR A 31 -14.87 2.82 -25.66
N GLU A 32 -13.92 3.00 -26.57
CA GLU A 32 -13.15 1.90 -27.17
C GLU A 32 -12.26 1.22 -26.15
N ALA A 33 -11.60 1.98 -25.28
CA ALA A 33 -10.83 1.45 -24.17
C ALA A 33 -11.68 0.56 -23.25
N ARG A 34 -12.93 0.97 -22.95
CA ARG A 34 -13.88 0.15 -22.18
C ARG A 34 -14.24 -1.16 -22.91
N ARG A 35 -14.44 -1.10 -24.22
CA ARG A 35 -14.75 -2.27 -25.07
C ARG A 35 -13.55 -3.23 -25.20
N ALA A 36 -12.35 -2.70 -25.39
CA ALA A 36 -11.09 -3.47 -25.40
C ALA A 36 -10.89 -4.25 -24.08
N ARG A 37 -11.13 -3.60 -22.93
CA ARG A 37 -11.08 -4.28 -21.63
C ARG A 37 -12.16 -5.36 -21.49
N ALA A 38 -13.36 -5.12 -22.01
CA ALA A 38 -14.43 -6.12 -21.99
C ALA A 38 -14.05 -7.37 -22.81
N ARG A 39 -13.47 -7.18 -24.00
CA ARG A 39 -12.92 -8.27 -24.83
C ARG A 39 -11.81 -9.03 -24.11
N ARG A 40 -10.87 -8.33 -23.45
CA ARG A 40 -9.83 -8.99 -22.65
C ARG A 40 -10.39 -9.83 -21.51
N ARG A 41 -11.44 -9.37 -20.82
CA ARG A 41 -12.12 -10.16 -19.77
C ARG A 41 -12.79 -11.43 -20.30
N LYS A 42 -13.17 -11.45 -21.58
CA LYS A 42 -13.71 -12.63 -22.27
C LYS A 42 -12.62 -13.61 -22.73
N GLY A 43 -11.35 -13.30 -22.47
CA GLY A 43 -10.21 -14.17 -22.81
C GLY A 43 -9.49 -13.80 -24.11
N GLU A 44 -9.91 -12.76 -24.83
CA GLU A 44 -9.27 -12.36 -26.09
C GLU A 44 -7.82 -11.89 -25.86
N ALA A 45 -6.92 -12.28 -26.78
CA ALA A 45 -5.52 -11.88 -26.76
C ALA A 45 -5.34 -10.41 -27.22
N PRO A 46 -4.35 -9.66 -26.69
CA PRO A 46 -4.11 -8.26 -27.07
C PRO A 46 -4.01 -8.03 -28.59
N ALA A 47 -3.34 -8.92 -29.32
CA ALA A 47 -3.22 -8.81 -30.79
C ALA A 47 -4.56 -8.90 -31.53
N ALA A 48 -5.45 -9.81 -31.10
CA ALA A 48 -6.78 -9.93 -31.68
C ALA A 48 -7.65 -8.68 -31.39
N ILE A 49 -7.49 -8.10 -30.20
CA ILE A 49 -8.15 -6.86 -29.81
C ILE A 49 -7.61 -5.69 -30.64
N ALA A 50 -6.30 -5.62 -30.87
CA ALA A 50 -5.66 -4.58 -31.67
C ALA A 50 -6.14 -4.60 -33.12
N ALA A 51 -6.21 -5.80 -33.72
CA ALA A 51 -6.80 -6.00 -35.04
C ALA A 51 -8.27 -5.55 -35.10
N HIS A 52 -9.06 -5.79 -34.05
CA HIS A 52 -10.46 -5.38 -34.01
C HIS A 52 -10.66 -3.85 -34.00
N PHE A 53 -9.74 -3.11 -33.35
CA PHE A 53 -9.81 -1.65 -33.28
C PHE A 53 -8.93 -0.95 -34.33
N ASN A 54 -8.26 -1.70 -35.20
CA ASN A 54 -7.31 -1.19 -36.19
C ASN A 54 -6.26 -0.25 -35.58
N VAL A 55 -5.69 -0.65 -34.44
CA VAL A 55 -4.63 0.08 -33.74
C VAL A 55 -3.42 -0.83 -33.51
N PRO A 56 -2.21 -0.27 -33.29
CA PRO A 56 -1.06 -1.04 -32.84
C PRO A 56 -1.34 -1.80 -31.53
N VAL A 57 -0.67 -2.94 -31.34
CA VAL A 57 -0.84 -3.79 -30.15
C VAL A 57 -0.46 -3.03 -28.88
N GLU A 58 0.54 -2.18 -28.96
CA GLU A 58 1.06 -1.34 -27.88
C GLU A 58 -0.01 -0.39 -27.34
N GLU A 59 -0.90 0.11 -28.19
CA GLU A 59 -2.02 0.99 -27.79
C GLU A 59 -3.07 0.22 -26.98
N VAL A 60 -3.31 -1.04 -27.36
CA VAL A 60 -4.18 -1.93 -26.58
C VAL A 60 -3.51 -2.28 -25.25
N GLU A 61 -2.22 -2.58 -25.23
CA GLU A 61 -1.49 -2.88 -23.99
C GLU A 61 -1.54 -1.73 -23.00
N LYS A 62 -1.36 -0.48 -23.43
CA LYS A 62 -1.56 0.71 -22.59
C LYS A 62 -2.94 0.75 -21.92
N VAL A 63 -3.99 0.34 -22.63
CA VAL A 63 -5.36 0.27 -22.10
C VAL A 63 -5.54 -0.89 -21.12
N LEU A 64 -4.94 -2.04 -21.41
CA LEU A 64 -5.07 -3.27 -20.63
C LEU A 64 -4.27 -3.22 -19.34
N LEU A 65 -3.12 -2.52 -19.32
CA LEU A 65 -2.35 -2.26 -18.10
C LEU A 65 -3.16 -1.49 -17.03
N GLN A 66 -4.25 -0.83 -17.43
CA GLN A 66 -5.18 -0.16 -16.52
C GLN A 66 -6.29 -1.08 -16.00
N MET A 67 -6.35 -2.34 -16.44
CA MET A 67 -7.31 -3.31 -15.91
C MET A 67 -6.91 -3.74 -14.51
N ARG A 68 -7.89 -3.74 -13.61
CA ARG A 68 -7.74 -4.35 -12.29
C ARG A 68 -8.01 -5.85 -12.42
N SER A 69 -7.15 -6.68 -11.84
CA SER A 69 -7.41 -8.12 -11.74
C SER A 69 -8.65 -8.35 -10.88
N PRO A 70 -9.61 -9.19 -11.31
CA PRO A 70 -10.77 -9.50 -10.49
C PRO A 70 -10.33 -10.26 -9.24
N ARG A 71 -10.76 -9.78 -8.07
CA ARG A 71 -10.72 -10.51 -6.81
C ARG A 71 -12.13 -10.62 -6.23
N PRO A 72 -12.41 -11.71 -5.49
CA PRO A 72 -13.75 -12.06 -5.03
C PRO A 72 -14.30 -11.19 -3.88
N GLU A 73 -13.50 -10.33 -3.24
CA GLU A 73 -13.94 -9.49 -2.11
C GLU A 73 -13.82 -8.00 -2.45
N THR A 74 -14.94 -7.29 -2.38
CA THR A 74 -15.19 -5.98 -3.04
C THR A 74 -14.98 -4.73 -2.16
N THR A 75 -14.32 -4.85 -1.00
CA THR A 75 -14.31 -3.78 0.02
C THR A 75 -13.01 -2.99 0.18
N ARG A 76 -12.03 -3.09 -0.73
CA ARG A 76 -10.80 -2.25 -0.63
C ARG A 76 -10.62 -1.25 -1.77
N GLY A 77 -10.37 0.01 -1.38
CA GLY A 77 -9.95 1.09 -2.25
C GLY A 77 -8.60 0.82 -2.93
N THR A 78 -8.36 1.50 -4.05
CA THR A 78 -7.11 1.40 -4.81
C THR A 78 -6.02 2.19 -4.13
N LEU A 79 -4.91 1.54 -3.79
CA LEU A 79 -3.73 2.23 -3.29
C LEU A 79 -2.89 2.68 -4.49
N ASN A 80 -2.84 4.00 -4.74
CA ASN A 80 -1.86 4.55 -5.67
C ASN A 80 -0.50 4.56 -4.97
N VAL A 81 0.48 3.85 -5.53
CA VAL A 81 1.85 3.78 -5.01
C VAL A 81 2.83 4.35 -6.03
N THR A 82 4.00 4.79 -5.56
CA THR A 82 5.09 5.20 -6.46
C THR A 82 5.70 3.97 -7.17
N LEU A 83 6.37 4.19 -8.31
CA LEU A 83 7.09 3.12 -9.02
C LEU A 83 8.15 2.46 -8.13
N ALA A 84 8.83 3.24 -7.29
CA ALA A 84 9.80 2.73 -6.33
C ALA A 84 9.15 1.82 -5.28
N ALA A 85 8.00 2.21 -4.73
CA ALA A 85 7.26 1.38 -3.79
C ALA A 85 6.74 0.10 -4.45
N HIS A 86 6.28 0.17 -5.70
CA HIS A 86 5.89 -1.01 -6.47
C HIS A 86 7.08 -1.96 -6.69
N ALA A 87 8.23 -1.44 -7.13
CA ALA A 87 9.43 -2.23 -7.33
C ALA A 87 9.90 -2.91 -6.03
N PHE A 88 9.86 -2.18 -4.92
CA PHE A 88 10.16 -2.72 -3.59
C PHE A 88 9.24 -3.89 -3.24
N VAL A 89 7.92 -3.71 -3.34
CA VAL A 89 6.95 -4.77 -3.03
C VAL A 89 7.14 -5.99 -3.93
N MET A 90 7.48 -5.79 -5.20
CA MET A 90 7.74 -6.90 -6.12
C MET A 90 9.05 -7.64 -5.80
N GLY A 91 10.09 -6.93 -5.35
CA GLY A 91 11.35 -7.52 -4.91
C GLY A 91 11.20 -8.32 -3.60
N GLU A 92 10.29 -7.90 -2.73
CA GLU A 92 9.97 -8.57 -1.47
C GLU A 92 9.08 -9.81 -1.64
N ARG A 93 8.55 -10.05 -2.84
CA ARG A 93 7.61 -11.14 -3.07
C ARG A 93 8.29 -12.50 -2.94
N GLN A 94 7.75 -13.37 -2.08
CA GLN A 94 8.28 -14.71 -1.88
C GLN A 94 7.64 -15.72 -2.85
N GLY A 95 8.44 -16.23 -3.77
CA GLY A 95 8.02 -17.23 -4.75
C GLY A 95 6.83 -16.77 -5.60
N ARG A 96 5.73 -17.52 -5.57
CA ARG A 96 4.50 -17.24 -6.34
C ARG A 96 3.37 -16.67 -5.48
N GLU A 97 3.66 -16.21 -4.26
CA GLU A 97 2.62 -15.74 -3.35
C GLU A 97 1.76 -14.63 -3.97
N PRO A 98 0.46 -14.53 -3.66
CA PRO A 98 -0.35 -13.41 -4.10
C PRO A 98 0.12 -12.07 -3.52
N LEU A 99 0.09 -10.99 -4.30
CA LEU A 99 0.59 -9.66 -3.90
C LEU A 99 0.04 -9.12 -2.56
N TRP A 100 -1.18 -9.49 -2.18
CA TRP A 100 -1.75 -9.06 -0.89
C TRP A 100 -1.08 -9.73 0.30
N VAL A 101 -0.64 -10.99 0.16
CA VAL A 101 0.10 -11.71 1.21
C VAL A 101 1.43 -11.02 1.44
N THR A 102 2.13 -10.64 0.37
CA THR A 102 3.34 -9.82 0.45
C THR A 102 3.09 -8.51 1.20
N MET A 103 2.02 -7.80 0.85
CA MET A 103 1.67 -6.54 1.52
C MET A 103 1.34 -6.73 3.00
N ASP A 104 0.59 -7.78 3.35
CA ASP A 104 0.21 -8.08 4.74
C ASP A 104 1.45 -8.37 5.59
N ARG A 105 2.35 -9.21 5.09
CA ARG A 105 3.65 -9.49 5.72
C ARG A 105 4.49 -8.23 5.93
N LEU A 106 4.61 -7.39 4.89
CA LEU A 106 5.37 -6.13 4.98
C LEU A 106 4.75 -5.17 6.00
N PHE A 107 3.43 -5.11 6.12
CA PHE A 107 2.77 -4.30 7.14
C PHE A 107 2.98 -4.86 8.54
N ASP A 108 2.90 -6.18 8.73
CA ASP A 108 3.19 -6.82 10.01
C ASP A 108 4.62 -6.56 10.48
N GLU A 109 5.59 -6.67 9.57
CA GLU A 109 7.00 -6.35 9.85
C GLU A 109 7.16 -4.88 10.24
N LEU A 110 6.54 -3.95 9.52
CA LEU A 110 6.55 -2.53 9.86
C LEU A 110 5.93 -2.26 11.23
N ILE A 111 4.81 -2.91 11.57
CA ILE A 111 4.16 -2.80 12.88
C ILE A 111 5.11 -3.26 13.98
N ARG A 112 5.78 -4.41 13.81
CA ARG A 112 6.77 -4.92 14.78
C ARG A 112 7.94 -3.95 14.94
N LEU A 113 8.50 -3.45 13.84
CA LEU A 113 9.62 -2.49 13.87
C LEU A 113 9.24 -1.20 14.60
N ARG A 114 8.03 -0.68 14.37
CA ARG A 114 7.52 0.51 15.06
C ARG A 114 7.30 0.25 16.55
N ALA A 115 6.73 -0.90 16.92
CA ALA A 115 6.57 -1.28 18.32
C ALA A 115 7.92 -1.35 19.05
N GLN A 116 8.93 -1.99 18.43
CA GLN A 116 10.28 -2.06 19.00
C GLN A 116 10.92 -0.68 19.14
N ALA A 117 10.78 0.20 18.15
CA ALA A 117 11.30 1.56 18.21
C ALA A 117 10.64 2.37 19.34
N ALA A 118 9.32 2.21 19.53
CA ALA A 118 8.58 2.85 20.61
C ALA A 118 9.01 2.34 22.00
N SER A 119 9.28 1.04 22.15
CA SER A 119 9.79 0.49 23.40
C SER A 119 11.19 1.02 23.74
N ARG A 120 12.07 1.15 22.75
CA ARG A 120 13.43 1.72 22.94
C ARG A 120 13.40 3.20 23.30
N SER A 121 12.52 3.99 22.67
CA SER A 121 12.40 5.42 22.99
C SER A 121 11.81 5.66 24.39
N THR A 122 10.94 4.77 24.85
CA THR A 122 10.38 4.80 26.22
C THR A 122 11.43 4.38 27.26
N ALA A 123 12.23 3.35 26.98
CA ALA A 123 13.34 2.95 27.85
C ALA A 123 14.39 4.06 28.02
N ARG A 124 14.65 4.84 26.97
CA ARG A 124 15.58 5.98 27.00
C ARG A 124 15.01 7.23 27.70
N ARG A 125 13.70 7.26 27.95
CA ARG A 125 12.98 8.35 28.63
C ARG A 125 12.71 8.10 30.10
N ARG A 126 13.02 6.92 30.66
CA ARG A 126 13.07 6.78 32.12
C ARG A 126 14.29 7.57 32.61
N PRO A 127 14.12 8.67 33.37
CA PRO A 127 15.22 9.19 34.15
C PRO A 127 15.59 8.12 35.17
N ALA A 128 16.86 8.08 35.55
CA ALA A 128 17.30 7.39 36.75
C ALA A 128 16.66 8.08 37.97
N GLU A 129 15.41 7.77 38.24
CA GLU A 129 14.71 8.06 39.50
C GLU A 129 14.23 6.73 40.04
N GLN A 130 15.15 5.98 40.66
CA GLN A 130 14.90 4.94 41.66
C GLN A 130 16.25 4.27 42.01
N ASP A 131 17.19 5.05 42.55
CA ASP A 131 18.37 4.48 43.22
C ASP A 131 18.72 5.21 44.53
N ASP A 132 17.81 6.04 45.06
CA ASP A 132 18.05 6.83 46.29
C ASP A 132 17.11 6.47 47.45
N LEU A 133 16.45 5.31 47.37
CA LEU A 133 15.67 4.79 48.49
C LEU A 133 16.17 3.42 48.86
N LEU A 134 17.13 3.42 49.80
CA LEU A 134 17.33 2.54 50.97
C LEU A 134 18.85 2.43 51.26
N PRO A 135 19.30 2.05 52.46
CA PRO A 135 18.91 2.41 53.82
C PRO A 135 20.18 2.72 54.67
N GLY A 136 20.32 3.92 55.24
CA GLY A 136 21.61 4.33 55.84
C GLY A 136 21.55 5.28 57.04
N LEU A 137 20.45 5.33 57.79
CA LEU A 137 20.35 6.12 59.02
C LEU A 137 20.56 5.23 60.25
N LEU A 138 21.75 4.67 60.38
CA LEU A 138 22.32 4.35 61.68
C LEU A 138 23.80 4.73 61.68
N SER A 139 24.22 5.29 62.83
CA SER A 139 25.59 5.58 63.28
C SER A 139 26.07 7.02 62.97
N GLU A 140 26.39 7.92 63.91
CA GLU A 140 26.72 7.78 65.33
C GLU A 140 26.65 9.14 66.10
N ARG A 141 26.32 9.05 67.41
CA ARG A 141 26.93 9.72 68.59
C ARG A 141 26.98 11.26 68.68
N SER A 142 26.39 11.82 69.76
CA SER A 142 27.07 12.13 71.04
C SER A 142 26.43 13.30 71.83
N ASN A 143 26.35 13.08 73.16
CA ASN A 143 26.44 14.01 74.29
C ASN A 143 25.47 15.20 74.45
N GLY A 144 24.74 15.16 75.56
CA GLY A 144 24.01 16.27 76.19
C GLY A 144 23.15 15.76 77.32
#